data_AF-A0A6L3T1T8-F1
#
_entry.id   AF-A0A6L3T1T8-F1
#
_cell.length_a   1.000
_cell.length_b   1.000
_cell.length_c   1.000
_cell.angle_alpha   90.00
_cell.angle_beta   90.00
_cell.angle_gamma   90.00
#
_symmetry.space_group_name_H-M   'P 1'
#
loop_
_entity.id
_entity.type
_entity.pdbx_description
1 polymer ?
#
loop_
_entity_poly.entity_id
_entity_poly.type
_entity_poly.pdbx_seq_one_letter_code
_entity_poly.pdbx_strand_id
1 'polypeptide(L)'
;MTDTDWTTPAYAIRRVGDGWTVYHWATLEPARVHGTAQVGLSREVAGAIAEFLNDEAGRVGAMPRHRVAAPGGARGPAHRPAPRRRRAFTVS
;
A
#
# COMPACT_ATOMS: atom_id res chain seq x y z
N MET A 1 -11.30 -6.53 20.85
CA MET A 1 -11.31 -5.09 21.21
C MET A 1 -10.37 -4.41 20.24
N THR A 2 -10.95 -3.68 19.27
CA THR A 2 -10.34 -2.82 18.23
C THR A 2 -9.21 -3.39 17.37
N ASP A 3 -9.55 -4.31 16.46
CA ASP A 3 -8.94 -4.27 15.12
C ASP A 3 -9.70 -3.18 14.36
N THR A 4 -9.42 -1.92 14.69
CA THR A 4 -9.90 -0.82 13.85
C THR A 4 -9.04 -0.91 12.62
N ASP A 5 -9.63 -1.49 11.59
CA ASP A 5 -9.20 -1.38 10.21
C ASP A 5 -9.14 0.10 9.84
N TRP A 6 -8.05 0.78 10.23
CA TRP A 6 -7.78 2.16 9.83
C TRP A 6 -7.39 2.12 8.35
N THR A 7 -8.37 1.85 7.48
CA THR A 7 -8.25 2.16 6.07
C THR A 7 -8.03 3.67 6.00
N THR A 8 -6.76 4.04 5.80
CA THR A 8 -6.38 5.44 5.64
C THR A 8 -7.15 5.96 4.42
N PRO A 9 -7.96 7.04 4.55
CA PRO A 9 -8.75 7.52 3.44
C PRO A 9 -7.83 7.91 2.27
N ALA A 10 -8.19 7.50 1.06
CA ALA A 10 -7.45 7.83 -0.15
C ALA A 10 -7.51 9.34 -0.45
N TYR A 11 -8.58 10.00 -0.03
CA TYR A 11 -8.81 11.42 -0.24
C TYR A 11 -9.02 12.17 1.08
N ALA A 12 -8.46 13.37 1.17
CA ALA A 12 -8.58 14.24 2.34
C ALA A 12 -8.85 15.69 1.90
N ILE A 13 -9.40 16.49 2.81
CA ILE A 13 -9.59 17.93 2.58
C ILE A 13 -8.54 18.75 3.33
N ARG A 14 -8.03 19.80 2.68
CA ARG A 14 -7.16 20.79 3.31
C ARG A 14 -7.55 22.19 2.88
N ARG A 15 -7.52 23.11 3.83
CA ARG A 15 -7.74 24.54 3.57
C ARG A 15 -6.55 25.13 2.83
N VAL A 16 -6.80 25.81 1.71
CA VAL A 16 -5.79 26.54 0.94
C VAL A 16 -6.36 27.90 0.56
N GLY A 17 -5.69 28.96 1.03
CA GLY A 17 -6.22 30.32 0.98
C GLY A 17 -7.56 30.42 1.70
N ASP A 18 -8.54 31.01 1.01
CA ASP A 18 -9.89 31.23 1.54
C ASP A 18 -10.84 30.03 1.34
N GLY A 19 -10.40 28.98 0.64
CA GLY A 19 -11.23 27.82 0.31
C GLY A 19 -10.68 26.48 0.81
N TRP A 20 -11.46 25.43 0.56
CA TRP A 20 -11.09 24.05 0.81
C TRP A 20 -10.81 23.34 -0.50
N THR A 21 -9.86 22.43 -0.46
CA THR A 21 -9.49 21.63 -1.62
C THR A 21 -9.46 20.18 -1.20
N VAL A 22 -9.91 19.31 -2.10
CA VAL A 22 -9.82 17.85 -1.94
C VAL A 22 -8.52 17.40 -2.58
N TYR A 23 -7.75 16.57 -1.89
CA TYR A 23 -6.47 16.05 -2.36
C TYR A 23 -6.44 14.54 -2.26
N HIS A 24 -5.72 13.91 -3.18
CA HIS A 24 -5.36 12.52 -3.04
C HIS A 24 -4.19 12.40 -2.05
N TRP A 25 -4.35 11.62 -0.99
CA TRP A 25 -3.38 11.54 0.12
C TRP A 25 -2.00 11.06 -0.35
N ALA A 26 -1.96 10.10 -1.28
CA ALA A 26 -0.70 9.53 -1.76
C ALA A 26 0.12 10.47 -2.68
N THR A 27 -0.54 11.26 -3.54
CA THR A 27 0.14 12.12 -4.53
C THR A 27 0.19 13.58 -4.10
N LEU A 28 -0.61 13.97 -3.09
CA LEU A 28 -0.83 15.34 -2.64
C LEU A 28 -1.35 16.28 -3.74
N GLU A 29 -1.84 15.71 -4.84
CA GLU A 29 -2.44 16.47 -5.94
C GLU A 29 -3.91 16.77 -5.66
N PRO A 30 -4.44 17.90 -6.15
CA PRO A 30 -5.87 18.18 -6.09
C PRO A 30 -6.66 17.09 -6.81
N ALA A 31 -7.67 16.56 -6.14
CA ALA A 31 -8.58 15.59 -6.74
C ALA A 31 -9.28 16.22 -7.94
N ARG A 32 -9.38 15.46 -9.04
CA ARG A 32 -10.05 15.89 -10.26
C ARG A 32 -11.31 15.06 -10.46
N VAL A 33 -12.44 15.73 -10.57
CA VAL A 33 -13.73 15.12 -10.92
C VAL A 33 -14.08 15.57 -12.33
N HIS A 34 -14.25 14.62 -13.24
CA HIS A 34 -14.43 14.89 -14.68
C HIS A 34 -13.37 15.85 -15.28
N GLY A 35 -12.12 15.74 -14.81
CA GLY A 35 -11.01 16.59 -15.25
C GLY A 35 -10.89 17.95 -14.53
N THR A 36 -11.89 18.35 -13.75
CA THR A 36 -11.90 19.61 -13.01
C THR A 36 -11.32 19.43 -11.61
N ALA A 37 -10.29 20.21 -11.28
CA ALA A 37 -9.69 20.24 -9.95
C ALA A 37 -10.67 20.78 -8.89
N GLN A 38 -10.83 20.04 -7.80
CA GLN A 38 -11.75 20.35 -6.70
C GLN A 38 -11.08 21.26 -5.67
N VAL A 39 -10.93 22.54 -6.04
CA VAL A 39 -10.24 23.60 -5.29
C VAL A 39 -11.19 24.76 -4.95
N GLY A 40 -10.86 25.56 -3.95
CA GLY A 40 -11.61 26.79 -3.62
C GLY A 40 -13.06 26.54 -3.14
N LEU A 41 -13.37 25.34 -2.67
CA LEU A 41 -14.70 24.91 -2.28
C LEU A 41 -15.06 25.36 -0.86
N SER A 42 -16.35 25.33 -0.52
CA SER A 42 -16.76 25.39 0.88
C SER A 42 -16.31 24.12 1.62
N ARG A 43 -16.24 24.20 2.95
CA ARG A 43 -15.85 23.05 3.76
C ARG A 43 -16.81 21.88 3.59
N GLU A 44 -18.12 22.15 3.58
CA GLU A 44 -19.15 21.12 3.43
C GLU A 44 -19.05 20.43 2.08
N VAL A 45 -18.90 21.21 1.00
CA VAL A 45 -18.79 20.67 -0.37
C VAL A 45 -17.50 19.84 -0.52
N ALA A 46 -16.37 20.34 -0.03
CA ALA A 46 -15.12 19.58 -0.06
C ALA A 46 -15.24 18.26 0.72
N GLY A 47 -15.90 18.30 1.89
CA GLY A 47 -16.14 17.11 2.72
C GLY A 47 -17.00 16.07 2.00
N ALA A 48 -18.12 16.48 1.42
CA ALA A 48 -19.00 15.58 0.67
C ALA A 48 -18.31 14.93 -0.54
N ILE A 49 -17.49 15.70 -1.27
CA ILE A 49 -16.71 15.18 -2.39
C ILE A 49 -15.65 14.18 -1.91
N ALA A 50 -14.93 14.49 -0.83
CA ALA A 50 -13.94 13.58 -0.27
C ALA A 50 -14.59 12.27 0.21
N GLU A 51 -15.75 12.34 0.85
CA GLU A 51 -16.53 11.15 1.26
C GLU A 51 -16.95 10.31 0.05
N PHE A 52 -17.55 10.95 -0.97
CA PHE A 52 -17.94 10.28 -2.21
C PHE A 52 -16.75 9.58 -2.90
N LEU A 53 -15.61 10.27 -3.02
CA LEU A 53 -14.41 9.71 -3.64
C LEU A 53 -13.80 8.56 -2.82
N ASN A 54 -13.89 8.63 -1.50
CA ASN A 54 -13.44 7.53 -0.64
C ASN A 54 -14.39 6.31 -0.72
N ASP A 55 -15.71 6.53 -0.82
CA ASP A 55 -16.69 5.45 -1.04
C ASP A 55 -16.47 4.76 -2.40
N GLU A 56 -16.26 5.55 -3.47
CA GLU A 56 -15.94 5.03 -4.79
C GLU A 56 -14.58 4.33 -4.84
N ALA A 57 -13.55 4.86 -4.18
CA ALA A 57 -12.27 4.18 -4.04
C ALA A 57 -12.41 2.85 -3.29
N GLY A 58 -13.30 2.78 -2.29
CA GLY A 58 -13.66 1.55 -1.59
C GLY A 58 -14.36 0.54 -2.49
N ARG A 59 -15.21 0.97 -3.43
CA ARG A 59 -15.88 0.11 -4.42
C ARG A 59 -14.95 -0.37 -5.54
N VAL A 60 -14.11 0.52 -6.08
CA VAL A 60 -13.21 0.24 -7.21
C VAL A 60 -11.94 -0.49 -6.75
N GLY A 61 -11.60 -0.41 -5.46
CA GLY A 61 -10.33 -0.86 -4.91
C GLY A 61 -10.46 -1.60 -3.58
N ALA A 62 -11.36 -2.58 -3.47
CA ALA A 62 -11.02 -3.76 -2.70
C ALA A 62 -9.90 -4.51 -3.44
N MET A 63 -8.66 -4.32 -2.95
CA MET A 63 -7.52 -5.26 -2.87
C MET A 63 -6.20 -4.79 -3.53
N PRO A 64 -5.02 -5.17 -3.00
CA PRO A 64 -4.77 -6.00 -1.83
C PRO A 64 -3.99 -5.26 -0.73
N ARG A 65 -4.34 -5.49 0.54
CA ARG A 65 -3.33 -5.45 1.58
C ARG A 65 -2.24 -6.42 1.16
N HIS A 66 -1.02 -5.90 1.02
CA HIS A 66 0.19 -6.67 0.79
C HIS A 66 0.18 -7.92 1.70
N ARG A 67 -0.20 -9.07 1.17
CA ARG A 67 0.32 -10.33 1.70
C ARG A 67 1.77 -10.29 1.30
N VAL A 68 2.63 -9.93 2.26
CA VAL A 68 4.03 -10.32 2.19
C VAL A 68 4.05 -11.84 2.25
N ALA A 69 3.86 -12.47 1.09
CA ALA A 69 4.31 -13.82 0.87
C ALA A 69 5.82 -13.73 0.91
N ALA A 70 6.42 -14.11 2.04
CA ALA A 70 7.85 -14.35 2.11
C ALA A 70 8.22 -15.37 1.01
N PRO A 71 9.06 -15.03 0.02
CA PRO A 71 9.62 -16.03 -0.87
C PRO A 71 10.88 -16.56 -0.19
N GLY A 72 10.77 -17.65 0.55
CA GLY A 72 11.91 -18.16 1.31
C GLY A 72 11.71 -19.54 1.93
N GLY A 73 10.94 -20.42 1.28
CA GLY A 73 10.71 -21.79 1.73
C GLY A 73 11.04 -22.82 0.65
N ALA A 74 12.09 -22.57 -0.14
CA ALA A 74 12.64 -23.59 -1.03
C ALA A 74 13.21 -24.73 -0.17
N ARG A 75 12.40 -25.76 0.08
CA ARG A 75 12.91 -27.09 0.43
C ARG A 75 13.66 -27.63 -0.78
N GLY A 76 14.90 -27.17 -0.95
CA GLY A 76 15.89 -27.87 -1.74
C GLY A 76 16.18 -29.24 -1.10
N PRO A 77 16.43 -30.29 -1.89
CA PRO A 77 16.78 -31.60 -1.34
C PRO A 77 18.04 -31.49 -0.50
N ALA A 78 18.00 -32.13 0.67
CA ALA A 78 19.05 -32.17 1.66
C ALA A 78 20.42 -32.44 1.02
N HIS A 79 21.34 -31.49 1.22
CA HIS A 79 22.77 -31.66 1.02
C HIS A 79 23.22 -32.91 1.78
N ARG A 80 23.55 -33.97 1.04
CA ARG A 80 24.32 -35.11 1.52
C ARG A 80 25.70 -34.56 1.97
N PRO A 81 26.09 -34.68 3.25
CA PRO A 81 27.46 -34.38 3.61
C PRO A 81 28.36 -35.46 3.00
N ALA A 82 29.30 -35.05 2.16
CA ALA A 82 30.36 -35.90 1.67
C ALA A 82 31.21 -36.39 2.87
N PRO A 83 31.43 -37.70 3.05
CA PRO A 83 32.34 -38.17 4.07
C PRO A 83 33.79 -37.88 3.69
N ARG A 84 34.39 -37.01 4.53
CA ARG A 84 35.80 -36.92 4.95
C ARG A 84 36.85 -37.67 4.13
N ARG A 85 37.82 -36.89 3.62
CA ARG A 85 39.18 -37.30 3.24
C ARG A 85 39.69 -38.44 4.13
N ARG A 86 39.86 -39.63 3.55
CA ARG A 86 40.80 -40.62 4.07
C ARG A 86 42.19 -40.28 3.53
N ARG A 87 43.09 -39.93 4.45
CA ARG A 87 44.53 -40.14 4.25
C ARG A 87 44.78 -41.65 4.26
N ALA A 88 45.50 -42.16 3.27
CA ALA A 88 46.29 -43.40 3.33
C ALA A 88 47.32 -43.32 2.18
N PHE A 89 48.57 -42.97 2.51
CA PHE A 89 49.72 -43.87 2.73
C PHE A 89 50.53 -44.08 1.44
N THR A 90 51.76 -43.57 1.47
CA THR A 90 52.87 -43.89 0.57
C THR A 90 53.28 -45.34 0.73
N VAL A 91 53.55 -46.05 -0.37
CA VAL A 91 54.56 -47.12 -0.43
C VAL A 91 55.24 -47.04 -1.80
N SER A 92 56.56 -46.88 -1.80
CA SER A 92 57.48 -47.29 -2.87
C SER A 92 58.18 -48.56 -2.41
#